data_AF-A0A535EVU9-F1
#
_entry.id   AF-A0A535EVU9-F1
#
_cell.length_a   1.000
_cell.length_b   1.000
_cell.length_c   1.000
_cell.angle_alpha   90.00
_cell.angle_beta   90.00
_cell.angle_gamma   90.00
#
_symmetry.space_group_name_H-M   'P 1'
#
loop_
_entity.id
_entity.type
_entity.pdbx_description
1 polymer ?
#
loop_
_entity_poly.entity_id
_entity_poly.type
_entity_poly.pdbx_seq_one_letter_code
_entity_poly.pdbx_strand_id
1 'polypeptide(L)'
;MDYRRQLADVAQLAHVRTCCWNPAEAAQLVTELQRRLSAREPAPLGERWRGPHHYLLVDDYDWVATPAGNPLALLADLALQGQDIGFHVVLARRVAGSVRASFEPFFQRLREMGPPGLIMSGDPYEGPVLAGQKAEPMPPGRGWLVRRGHKTLQVQTLYATVRPAVYQEGPESASG
;
A
#
# COMPACT_ATOMS: atom_id res chain seq x y z
N MET A 1 -3.24 4.97 -5.10
CA MET A 1 -2.69 6.34 -5.16
C MET A 1 -1.40 6.28 -5.92
N ASP A 2 -1.31 7.01 -7.02
CA ASP A 2 -0.15 6.96 -7.90
C ASP A 2 -0.04 8.30 -8.62
N TYR A 3 0.67 9.26 -8.06
CA TYR A 3 0.75 10.60 -8.68
C TYR A 3 1.54 10.63 -9.98
N ARG A 4 2.33 9.58 -10.25
CA ARG A 4 3.19 9.49 -11.44
C ARG A 4 2.60 8.64 -12.54
N ARG A 5 1.42 8.06 -12.33
CA ARG A 5 0.66 7.28 -13.30
C ARG A 5 1.41 6.05 -13.81
N GLN A 6 2.25 5.45 -12.96
CA GLN A 6 3.03 4.25 -13.28
C GLN A 6 2.21 2.95 -13.18
N LEU A 7 1.05 2.99 -12.53
CA LEU A 7 0.12 1.88 -12.30
C LEU A 7 -1.14 1.98 -13.18
N ALA A 8 -1.04 2.65 -14.34
CA ALA A 8 -2.18 2.85 -15.23
C ALA A 8 -2.75 1.54 -15.82
N ASP A 9 -1.92 0.51 -15.94
CA ASP A 9 -2.30 -0.85 -16.34
C ASP A 9 -3.09 -1.57 -15.23
N VAL A 10 -2.66 -1.44 -13.97
CA VAL A 10 -3.37 -1.95 -12.79
C VAL A 10 -4.71 -1.26 -12.60
N ALA A 11 -4.80 0.04 -12.92
CA ALA A 11 -6.02 0.83 -12.77
C ALA A 11 -7.23 0.29 -13.54
N GLN A 12 -7.00 -0.54 -14.56
CA GLN A 12 -8.04 -1.13 -15.41
C GLN A 12 -8.58 -2.47 -14.89
N LEU A 13 -8.01 -3.01 -13.80
CA LEU A 13 -8.45 -4.28 -13.25
C LEU A 13 -9.83 -4.14 -12.59
N ALA A 14 -10.69 -5.16 -12.76
CA ALA A 14 -12.10 -5.13 -12.34
C ALA A 14 -12.32 -4.87 -10.84
N HIS A 15 -11.33 -5.15 -9.98
CA HIS A 15 -11.40 -4.92 -8.55
C HIS A 15 -10.98 -3.50 -8.12
N VAL A 16 -10.39 -2.71 -9.02
CA VAL A 16 -10.01 -1.33 -8.75
C VAL A 16 -11.25 -0.45 -8.81
N ARG A 17 -11.55 0.22 -7.69
CA ARG A 17 -12.72 1.10 -7.58
C ARG A 17 -12.40 2.56 -7.87
N THR A 18 -11.21 3.00 -7.48
CA THR A 18 -10.82 4.41 -7.57
C THR A 18 -9.30 4.50 -7.68
N CYS A 19 -8.85 5.31 -8.63
CA CYS A 19 -7.47 5.75 -8.74
C CYS A 19 -7.40 7.25 -8.44
N CYS A 20 -6.30 7.68 -7.85
CA CYS A 20 -6.02 9.10 -7.67
C CYS A 20 -4.62 9.40 -8.18
N TRP A 21 -4.54 10.48 -8.96
CA TRP A 21 -3.37 10.91 -9.71
C TRP A 21 -2.81 12.24 -9.21
N ASN A 22 -3.50 12.88 -8.27
CA ASN A 22 -3.08 14.14 -7.68
C ASN A 22 -3.53 14.24 -6.21
N PRO A 23 -3.00 15.22 -5.44
CA PRO A 23 -3.32 15.39 -4.03
C PRO A 23 -4.80 15.63 -3.71
N ALA A 24 -5.53 16.36 -4.56
CA ALA A 24 -6.93 16.67 -4.32
C ALA A 24 -7.80 15.41 -4.39
N GLU A 25 -7.60 14.59 -5.42
CA GLU A 25 -8.26 13.29 -5.57
C GLU A 25 -7.90 12.33 -4.42
N ALA A 26 -6.64 12.33 -3.98
CA ALA A 26 -6.21 11.51 -2.86
C ALA A 26 -6.90 11.91 -1.55
N ALA A 27 -7.03 13.21 -1.27
CA ALA A 27 -7.75 13.70 -0.10
C ALA A 27 -9.22 13.25 -0.12
N GLN A 28 -9.90 13.41 -1.26
CA GLN A 28 -11.30 12.96 -1.43
C GLN A 28 -11.45 11.45 -1.22
N LEU A 29 -10.57 10.65 -1.83
CA LEU A 29 -10.55 9.19 -1.66
C LEU A 29 -10.38 8.81 -0.19
N VAL A 30 -9.46 9.46 0.53
CA VAL A 30 -9.21 9.16 1.94
C VAL A 30 -10.42 9.51 2.79
N THR A 31 -11.05 10.66 2.57
CA THR A 31 -12.27 11.04 3.31
C THR A 31 -13.39 10.02 3.08
N GLU A 32 -13.62 9.59 1.83
CA GLU A 32 -14.63 8.57 1.54
C GLU A 32 -14.29 7.22 2.16
N LEU A 33 -13.02 6.81 2.09
CA LEU A 33 -12.57 5.55 2.68
C LEU A 33 -12.68 5.57 4.20
N GLN A 34 -12.29 6.67 4.85
CA GLN A 34 -12.43 6.87 6.29
C GLN A 34 -13.89 6.75 6.71
N ARG A 35 -14.79 7.50 6.06
CA ARG A 35 -16.24 7.45 6.32
C ARG A 35 -16.79 6.02 6.20
N ARG A 36 -16.38 5.29 5.16
CA ARG A 36 -16.86 3.92 4.90
C ARG A 36 -16.33 2.90 5.90
N LEU A 37 -15.07 3.02 6.30
CA LEU A 37 -14.41 2.09 7.22
C LEU A 37 -14.83 2.36 8.68
N SER A 38 -15.00 3.61 9.07
CA SER A 38 -15.47 3.99 10.41
C SER A 38 -16.91 3.56 10.70
N ALA A 39 -17.71 3.28 9.67
CA ALA A 39 -19.06 2.75 9.81
C ALA A 39 -19.11 1.22 10.00
N ARG A 40 -17.96 0.54 10.02
CA ARG A 40 -17.91 -0.92 10.20
C ARG A 40 -17.85 -1.26 11.68
N GLU A 41 -18.67 -2.22 12.07
CA GLU A 41 -18.50 -2.92 13.34
C GLU A 41 -17.26 -3.84 13.24
N PRO A 42 -16.28 -3.73 14.15
CA PRO A 42 -15.14 -4.64 14.17
C PRO A 42 -15.55 -6.11 14.35
N ALA A 43 -14.78 -7.02 13.77
CA ALA A 43 -14.95 -8.44 14.02
C ALA A 43 -14.84 -8.75 15.53
N PRO A 44 -15.65 -9.69 16.06
CA PRO A 44 -15.51 -10.14 17.44
C PRO A 44 -14.11 -10.64 17.74
N LEU A 45 -13.69 -10.51 19.01
CA LEU A 45 -12.36 -10.94 19.44
C LEU A 45 -12.13 -12.42 19.11
N GLY A 46 -11.05 -12.70 18.39
CA GLY A 46 -10.68 -14.06 17.98
C GLY A 46 -11.33 -14.54 16.68
N GLU A 47 -12.24 -13.75 16.09
CA GLU A 47 -12.80 -14.01 14.77
C GLU A 47 -12.07 -13.24 13.67
N ARG A 48 -12.15 -13.75 12.44
CA ARG A 48 -11.66 -13.03 11.26
C ARG A 48 -12.78 -12.19 10.67
N TRP A 49 -12.41 -11.01 10.15
CA TRP A 49 -13.32 -10.20 9.35
C TRP A 49 -13.91 -11.00 8.17
N ARG A 50 -15.23 -10.92 8.00
CA ARG A 50 -15.98 -11.67 6.96
C ARG A 50 -16.56 -10.77 5.86
N GLY A 51 -16.48 -9.45 6.03
CA GLY A 51 -17.00 -8.49 5.05
C GLY A 51 -16.02 -8.22 3.90
N PRO A 52 -16.33 -7.26 3.02
CA PRO A 52 -15.47 -6.92 1.89
C PRO A 52 -14.16 -6.29 2.35
N HIS A 53 -13.04 -6.78 1.80
CA HIS A 53 -11.70 -6.27 2.07
C HIS A 53 -11.40 -5.03 1.21
N HIS A 54 -10.83 -4.00 1.82
CA HIS A 54 -10.36 -2.79 1.13
C HIS A 54 -8.84 -2.77 1.15
N TYR A 55 -8.23 -2.67 -0.04
CA TYR A 55 -6.79 -2.55 -0.21
C TYR A 55 -6.48 -1.14 -0.72
N LEU A 56 -5.73 -0.38 0.07
CA LEU A 56 -5.18 0.91 -0.32
C LEU A 56 -3.74 0.71 -0.79
N LEU A 57 -3.52 0.77 -2.11
CA LEU A 57 -2.19 0.79 -2.71
C LEU A 57 -1.71 2.23 -2.84
N VAL A 58 -0.51 2.51 -2.32
CA VAL A 58 0.13 3.83 -2.36
C VAL A 58 1.51 3.66 -2.97
N ASP A 59 1.70 4.21 -4.16
CA ASP A 59 2.99 4.25 -4.83
C ASP A 59 3.66 5.61 -4.63
N ASP A 60 5.00 5.63 -4.67
CA ASP A 60 5.84 6.81 -4.39
C ASP A 60 5.33 7.61 -3.17
N TYR A 61 5.21 6.95 -2.02
CA TYR A 61 4.65 7.56 -0.80
C TYR A 61 5.30 8.89 -0.39
N ASP A 62 6.60 9.06 -0.68
CA ASP A 62 7.33 10.32 -0.45
C ASP A 62 6.77 11.51 -1.26
N TRP A 63 5.96 11.27 -2.29
CA TRP A 63 5.21 12.29 -3.02
C TRP A 63 3.82 12.55 -2.42
N VAL A 64 3.29 11.61 -1.64
CA VAL A 64 1.99 11.71 -0.97
C VAL A 64 2.14 12.41 0.39
N ALA A 65 3.13 12.00 1.17
CA ALA A 65 3.42 12.56 2.48
C ALA A 65 4.41 13.72 2.34
N THR A 66 3.89 14.95 2.42
CA THR A 66 4.67 16.17 2.29
C THR A 66 4.75 16.91 3.63
N PRO A 67 5.70 17.86 3.79
CA PRO A 67 5.71 18.74 4.97
C PRO A 67 4.43 19.56 5.16
N ALA A 68 3.68 19.82 4.08
CA ALA A 68 2.40 20.55 4.14
C ALA A 68 1.26 19.68 4.67
N GLY A 69 1.45 18.36 4.73
CA GLY A 69 0.46 17.41 5.21
C GLY A 69 0.51 16.08 4.48
N ASN A 70 -0.21 15.13 5.06
CA ASN A 70 -0.38 13.79 4.52
C ASN A 70 -1.87 13.42 4.55
N PRO A 71 -2.52 13.20 3.40
CA PRO A 71 -3.94 12.83 3.38
C PRO A 71 -4.21 11.53 4.13
N LEU A 72 -3.23 10.59 4.19
CA LEU A 72 -3.40 9.30 4.85
C LEU A 72 -3.50 9.40 6.38
N ALA A 73 -3.21 10.55 6.98
CA ALA A 73 -3.28 10.74 8.43
C ALA A 73 -4.65 10.36 9.02
N LEU A 74 -5.74 10.57 8.26
CA LEU A 74 -7.11 10.22 8.68
C LEU A 74 -7.36 8.70 8.78
N LEU A 75 -6.48 7.88 8.19
CA LEU A 75 -6.62 6.41 8.17
C LEU A 75 -5.71 5.72 9.20
N ALA A 76 -4.92 6.47 9.97
CA ALA A 76 -3.91 5.91 10.86
C ALA A 76 -4.50 4.92 11.89
N ASP A 77 -5.56 5.34 12.60
CA ASP A 77 -6.19 4.51 13.63
C ASP A 77 -6.99 3.34 13.03
N LEU A 78 -7.55 3.54 11.83
CA LEU A 78 -8.23 2.49 11.08
C LEU A 78 -7.25 1.41 10.58
N ALA A 79 -6.02 1.79 10.22
CA ALA A 79 -4.98 0.85 9.82
C ALA A 79 -4.62 -0.10 10.97
N LEU A 80 -4.62 0.37 12.22
CA LEU A 80 -4.37 -0.45 13.41
C LEU A 80 -5.45 -1.53 13.61
N GLN A 81 -6.69 -1.22 13.24
CA GLN A 81 -7.84 -2.12 13.33
C GLN A 81 -8.03 -2.96 12.05
N GLY A 82 -7.09 -2.90 11.11
CA GLY A 82 -7.28 -3.39 9.75
C GLY A 82 -7.70 -4.88 9.65
N GLN A 83 -7.27 -5.72 10.58
CA GLN A 83 -7.68 -7.13 10.62
C GLN A 83 -9.16 -7.31 10.97
N ASP A 84 -9.68 -6.45 11.84
CA ASP A 84 -11.04 -6.55 12.37
C ASP A 84 -12.05 -5.86 11.46
N ILE A 85 -11.61 -4.88 10.67
CA ILE A 85 -12.46 -4.15 9.71
C ILE A 85 -12.13 -4.46 8.25
N GLY A 86 -11.24 -5.41 7.96
CA GLY A 86 -10.87 -5.78 6.60
C GLY A 86 -10.19 -4.68 5.78
N PHE A 87 -9.34 -3.88 6.41
CA PHE A 87 -8.58 -2.80 5.77
C PHE A 87 -7.09 -3.16 5.68
N HIS A 88 -6.51 -2.97 4.50
CA HIS A 88 -5.13 -3.32 4.18
C HIS A 88 -4.45 -2.14 3.49
N VAL A 89 -3.22 -1.84 3.88
CA VAL A 89 -2.39 -0.80 3.26
C VAL A 89 -1.14 -1.44 2.66
N VAL A 90 -0.89 -1.16 1.39
CA VAL A 90 0.33 -1.54 0.68
C VAL A 90 0.99 -0.26 0.20
N LEU A 91 2.21 -0.01 0.66
CA LEU A 91 2.90 1.26 0.44
C LEU A 91 4.29 1.00 -0.12
N ALA A 92 4.60 1.65 -1.23
CA ALA A 92 5.94 1.72 -1.80
C ALA A 92 6.53 3.12 -1.53
N ARG A 93 7.80 3.15 -1.14
CA ARG A 93 8.54 4.38 -0.91
C ARG A 93 10.00 4.21 -1.22
N ARG A 94 10.68 5.32 -1.52
CA ARG A 94 12.11 5.33 -1.76
C ARG A 94 12.90 5.04 -0.49
N VAL A 95 14.04 4.36 -0.64
CA VAL A 95 15.01 4.20 0.44
C VAL A 95 15.61 5.55 0.83
N ALA A 96 15.79 6.46 -0.12
CA ALA A 96 16.28 7.80 0.15
C ALA A 96 15.41 8.52 1.19
N GLY A 97 16.03 9.11 2.20
CA GLY A 97 15.33 9.82 3.28
C GLY A 97 14.55 8.93 4.25
N SER A 98 14.84 7.62 4.31
CA SER A 98 14.12 6.68 5.20
C SER A 98 14.14 7.07 6.66
N VAL A 99 15.26 7.60 7.16
CA VAL A 99 15.37 8.05 8.55
C VAL A 99 14.45 9.23 8.82
N ARG A 100 14.43 10.24 7.95
CA ARG A 100 13.55 11.42 8.11
C ARG A 100 12.08 11.03 8.02
N ALA A 101 11.74 10.20 7.04
CA ALA A 101 10.37 9.72 6.83
C ALA A 101 9.85 8.87 8.00
N SER A 102 10.74 8.28 8.82
CA SER A 102 10.34 7.47 9.97
C SER A 102 9.63 8.25 11.07
N PHE A 103 9.75 9.58 11.06
CA PHE A 103 9.05 10.48 11.98
C PHE A 103 7.73 11.01 11.41
N GLU A 104 7.39 10.67 10.16
CA GLU A 104 6.09 11.03 9.61
C GLU A 104 5.00 10.18 10.31
N PRO A 105 3.96 10.79 10.91
CA PRO A 105 3.09 10.11 11.86
C PRO A 105 2.36 8.87 11.34
N PHE A 106 1.91 8.89 10.07
CA PHE A 106 1.22 7.73 9.50
C PHE A 106 2.19 6.57 9.28
N PHE A 107 3.35 6.84 8.68
CA PHE A 107 4.37 5.82 8.43
C PHE A 107 4.98 5.29 9.72
N GLN A 108 5.18 6.16 10.73
CA GLN A 108 5.63 5.75 12.05
C GLN A 108 4.69 4.69 12.67
N ARG A 109 3.38 4.99 12.73
CA ARG A 109 2.37 4.04 13.25
C ARG A 109 2.33 2.75 12.45
N LEU A 110 2.41 2.84 11.12
CA LEU A 110 2.49 1.64 10.28
C LEU A 110 3.70 0.77 10.65
N ARG A 111 4.86 1.37 10.89
CA ARG A 111 6.07 0.62 11.29
C ARG A 111 5.94 -0.01 12.68
N GLU A 112 5.31 0.68 13.62
CA GLU A 112 5.12 0.20 15.00
C GLU A 112 4.26 -1.08 15.07
N MET A 113 3.34 -1.27 14.11
CA MET A 113 2.61 -2.54 13.97
C MET A 113 3.51 -3.74 13.63
N GLY A 114 4.71 -3.48 13.11
CA GLY A 114 5.64 -4.51 12.64
C GLY A 114 5.16 -5.28 11.41
N PRO A 115 4.68 -4.60 10.34
CA PRO A 115 4.23 -5.27 9.12
C PRO A 115 5.40 -5.97 8.42
N PRO A 116 5.12 -6.97 7.58
CA PRO A 116 6.12 -7.46 6.64
C PRO A 116 6.53 -6.33 5.69
N GLY A 117 7.79 -6.34 5.25
CA GLY A 117 8.27 -5.37 4.26
C GLY A 117 9.39 -5.92 3.39
N LEU A 118 9.52 -5.36 2.19
CA LEU A 118 10.56 -5.67 1.24
C LEU A 118 11.48 -4.45 1.10
N ILE A 119 12.76 -4.60 1.45
CA ILE A 119 13.78 -3.59 1.24
C ILE A 119 14.53 -3.94 -0.04
N MET A 120 14.35 -3.16 -1.10
CA MET A 120 15.04 -3.35 -2.37
C MET A 120 16.36 -2.56 -2.42
N SER A 121 16.95 -2.43 -3.60
CA SER A 121 18.18 -1.68 -3.81
C SER A 121 18.12 -0.27 -3.21
N GLY A 122 19.20 0.14 -2.53
CA GLY A 122 19.34 1.48 -1.98
C GLY A 122 20.71 1.72 -1.36
N ASP A 123 20.93 2.93 -0.86
CA ASP A 123 22.19 3.32 -0.24
C ASP A 123 22.24 2.86 1.24
N PRO A 124 23.23 2.05 1.66
CA PRO A 124 23.38 1.66 3.07
C PRO A 124 23.65 2.83 4.02
N TYR A 125 24.10 3.99 3.51
CA TYR A 125 24.31 5.21 4.31
C TYR A 125 23.00 5.90 4.72
N GLU A 126 21.87 5.56 4.11
CA GLU A 126 20.53 5.97 4.58
C GLU A 126 20.16 5.33 5.93
N GLY A 127 20.93 4.33 6.38
CA GLY A 127 20.74 3.69 7.67
C GLY A 127 19.62 2.62 7.66
N PRO A 128 19.14 2.22 8.84
CA PRO A 128 18.13 1.18 8.95
C PRO A 128 16.78 1.58 8.35
N VAL A 129 16.23 0.73 7.48
CA VAL A 129 14.95 0.96 6.80
C VAL A 129 13.81 0.29 7.56
N LEU A 130 13.87 -1.02 7.80
CA LEU A 130 12.82 -1.77 8.53
C LEU A 130 13.45 -2.80 9.45
N ALA A 131 13.00 -2.85 10.71
CA ALA A 131 13.48 -3.77 11.74
C ALA A 131 15.02 -3.87 11.86
N GLY A 132 15.73 -2.73 11.71
CA GLY A 132 17.20 -2.69 11.75
C GLY A 132 17.90 -3.03 10.43
N GLN A 133 17.20 -3.63 9.47
CA GLN A 133 17.77 -3.99 8.16
C GLN A 133 18.04 -2.73 7.34
N LYS A 134 19.28 -2.61 6.85
CA LYS A 134 19.70 -1.57 5.91
C LYS A 134 19.42 -2.01 4.47
N ALA A 135 19.25 -1.03 3.58
CA ALA A 135 19.33 -1.28 2.15
C ALA A 135 20.79 -1.45 1.71
N GLU A 136 20.98 -2.04 0.53
CA GLU A 136 22.28 -2.15 -0.12
C GLU A 136 22.07 -2.17 -1.65
N PRO A 137 23.13 -1.90 -2.46
CA PRO A 137 23.01 -1.98 -3.91
C PRO A 137 22.64 -3.41 -4.35
N MET A 138 21.57 -3.54 -5.12
CA MET A 138 21.07 -4.83 -5.61
C MET A 138 20.56 -4.73 -7.05
N PRO A 139 20.56 -5.84 -7.81
CA PRO A 139 19.87 -5.89 -9.10
C PRO A 139 18.37 -5.58 -8.97
N PRO A 140 17.72 -5.07 -10.03
CA PRO A 140 16.28 -4.85 -10.04
C PRO A 140 15.48 -6.11 -9.63
N GLY A 141 14.46 -5.90 -8.79
CA GLY A 141 13.64 -6.98 -8.25
C GLY A 141 14.26 -7.76 -7.09
N ARG A 142 15.55 -7.60 -6.78
CA ARG A 142 16.16 -8.23 -5.60
C ARG A 142 15.96 -7.38 -4.34
N GLY A 143 15.70 -8.03 -3.22
CA GLY A 143 15.54 -7.35 -1.93
C GLY A 143 15.59 -8.27 -0.72
N TRP A 144 15.57 -7.64 0.46
CA TRP A 144 15.44 -8.29 1.76
C TRP A 144 13.96 -8.30 2.19
N LEU A 145 13.38 -9.50 2.30
CA LEU A 145 12.07 -9.71 2.90
C LEU A 145 12.22 -9.80 4.43
N VAL A 146 11.70 -8.79 5.11
CA VAL A 146 11.70 -8.65 6.57
C VAL A 146 10.31 -8.98 7.09
N ARG A 147 10.22 -9.88 8.08
CA ARG A 147 8.96 -10.28 8.72
C ARG A 147 9.18 -10.46 10.22
N ARG A 148 8.25 -9.98 11.04
CA ARG A 148 8.31 -10.14 12.50
C ARG A 148 8.33 -11.63 12.86
N GLY A 149 9.25 -12.03 13.74
CA GLY A 149 9.38 -13.41 14.20
C GLY A 149 10.02 -14.38 13.21
N HIS A 150 10.51 -13.90 12.06
CA HIS A 150 11.19 -14.74 11.06
C HIS A 150 12.57 -14.17 10.73
N LYS A 151 13.49 -15.05 10.30
CA LYS A 151 14.78 -14.63 9.73
C LYS A 151 14.53 -13.79 8.47
N THR A 152 15.28 -12.70 8.31
CA THR A 152 15.32 -11.92 7.07
C THR A 152 15.81 -12.79 5.91
N LEU A 153 15.10 -12.76 4.79
CA LEU A 153 15.40 -13.56 3.60
C LEU A 153 15.73 -12.66 2.42
N GLN A 154 16.77 -13.00 1.66
CA GLN A 154 16.95 -12.38 0.34
C GLN A 154 16.00 -13.04 -0.64
N VAL A 155 15.27 -12.24 -1.41
CA VAL A 155 14.27 -12.69 -2.38
C VAL A 155 14.46 -11.98 -3.71
N GLN A 156 13.93 -12.58 -4.77
CA GLN A 156 13.82 -11.99 -6.10
C GLN A 156 12.33 -11.89 -6.45
N THR A 157 11.85 -10.69 -6.74
CA THR A 157 10.47 -10.48 -7.21
C THR A 157 10.32 -10.95 -8.64
N LEU A 158 9.11 -11.37 -8.98
CA LEU A 158 8.72 -11.64 -10.35
C LEU A 158 8.58 -10.31 -11.11
N TYR A 159 8.98 -10.32 -12.37
CA TYR A 159 8.61 -9.27 -13.31
C TYR A 159 7.26 -9.65 -13.92
N ALA A 160 6.24 -8.83 -13.65
CA ALA A 160 4.90 -9.04 -14.16
C ALA A 160 4.52 -7.90 -15.11
N THR A 161 3.98 -8.24 -16.27
CA THR A 161 3.30 -7.30 -17.15
C THR A 161 1.80 -7.44 -16.91
N VAL A 162 1.13 -6.37 -16.49
CA VAL A 162 -0.33 -6.41 -16.28
C VAL A 162 -0.99 -6.25 -17.64
N ARG A 163 -1.71 -7.30 -18.07
CA ARG A 163 -2.57 -7.21 -19.25
C ARG A 163 -3.96 -6.77 -18.78
N PRO A 164 -4.58 -5.75 -19.39
CA PRO A 164 -5.98 -5.43 -19.12
C PRO A 164 -6.83 -6.66 -19.37
N ALA A 165 -7.83 -6.90 -18.54
CA ALA A 165 -8.84 -7.92 -18.85
C ALA A 165 -9.57 -7.47 -20.11
N VAL A 166 -9.42 -8.22 -21.21
CA VAL A 166 -10.24 -8.03 -22.41
C VAL A 166 -11.66 -8.45 -22.00
N TYR A 167 -12.58 -7.49 -21.92
CA TYR A 167 -14.00 -7.79 -21.82
C TYR A 167 -14.39 -8.49 -23.13
N GLN A 168 -14.71 -9.79 -23.06
CA GLN A 168 -15.41 -10.44 -24.16
C GLN A 168 -16.89 -10.13 -23.97
N GLU A 169 -17.44 -9.32 -24.88
CA GLU A 169 -18.90 -9.20 -25.01
C GLU A 169 -19.47 -10.61 -25.18
N GLY A 170 -20.32 -11.02 -24.23
CA GLY A 170 -21.14 -12.22 -24.39
C GLY A 170 -22.02 -12.05 -25.62
N PRO A 171 -22.36 -13.14 -26.33
CA PRO A 171 -23.13 -13.03 -27.57
C PRO A 171 -24.44 -12.32 -27.28
N GLU A 172 -24.72 -11.24 -28.00
CA GLU A 172 -26.04 -10.61 -28.06
C GLU A 172 -27.05 -11.72 -28.33
N SER A 173 -27.92 -12.00 -27.36
CA SER A 173 -29.08 -12.83 -27.57
C SER A 173 -29.99 -12.11 -28.55
N ALA A 174 -29.87 -12.48 -29.83
CA ALA A 174 -30.79 -12.08 -30.87
C ALA A 174 -32.20 -12.60 -30.51
N SER A 175 -33.02 -11.71 -29.96
CA SER A 175 -34.46 -11.85 -29.92
C SER A 175 -35.03 -11.33 -31.23
N GLY A 176 -35.39 -12.26 -32.12
CA GLY A 176 -36.25 -12.09 -33.29
C GLY A 176 -37.20 -13.27 -33.36
#